data_AF-A0A7X8EEX5-F1
#
_entry.id   AF-A0A7X8EEX5-F1
#
_cell.length_a   1.000
_cell.length_b   1.000
_cell.length_c   1.000
_cell.angle_alpha   90.00
_cell.angle_beta   90.00
_cell.angle_gamma   90.00
#
_symmetry.space_group_name_H-M   'P 1'
#
loop_
_entity.id
_entity.type
_entity.pdbx_description
1 polymer ?
#
loop_
_entity_poly.entity_id
_entity_poly.type
_entity_poly.pdbx_seq_one_letter_code
_entity_poly.pdbx_strand_id
1 'polypeptide(L)'
;MRTKTILALLLFFSVSCVKEIEMKKQYIEKRLVLNGLICPDSLIAVKVSKTTSILDNYIEYIDNANVKLFCNDTLLENLTYSSKGRYASKTVYPTENNYYTVEVELEGYPTIRATDTVPEKTFITYGTHSSGNTYDEYGDPHHDYEITIADKSKRNFYELFFIDQYFPNEYSDHYYINFQWGITFADPVLRADSELDFSPLTYVFSDNHFNGSDYSMYNKFLAASVGYKFNQPIAPTENDRYAILRTTTSVYYNYRKFWLRHKNNQQVGDIIEEPMFSTHIGEPVPMYSNVENGYGIFAAYNQTIYKLKEQ
;
A
#
# COMPACT_ATOMS: atom_id res chain seq x y z
N MET A 1 -31.05 -34.98 52.10
CA MET A 1 -31.53 -33.61 51.80
C MET A 1 -30.47 -32.71 51.15
N ARG A 2 -29.21 -32.71 51.59
CA ARG A 2 -28.15 -31.83 51.03
C ARG A 2 -27.86 -32.00 49.53
N THR A 3 -27.92 -33.21 48.97
CA THR A 3 -27.65 -33.46 47.54
C THR A 3 -28.76 -32.97 46.60
N LYS A 4 -30.02 -33.01 47.03
CA LYS A 4 -31.15 -32.49 46.22
C LYS A 4 -31.14 -30.96 46.15
N THR A 5 -30.68 -30.28 47.21
CA THR A 5 -30.55 -28.82 47.24
C THR A 5 -29.40 -28.32 46.37
N ILE A 6 -28.28 -29.05 46.33
CA ILE A 6 -27.13 -28.73 45.45
C ILE A 6 -27.51 -28.91 43.97
N LEU A 7 -28.27 -29.95 43.63
CA LEU A 7 -28.72 -30.20 42.25
C LEU A 7 -29.72 -29.14 41.77
N ALA A 8 -30.59 -28.65 42.66
CA ALA A 8 -31.52 -27.55 42.36
C ALA A 8 -30.80 -26.20 42.22
N LEU A 9 -29.72 -25.97 42.97
CA LEU A 9 -28.90 -24.76 42.86
C LEU A 9 -28.07 -24.74 41.57
N LEU A 10 -27.57 -25.91 41.12
CA LEU A 10 -26.83 -26.03 39.86
C LEU A 10 -27.72 -25.77 38.62
N LEU A 11 -29.01 -26.13 38.70
CA LEU A 11 -29.97 -25.93 37.60
C LEU A 11 -30.32 -24.44 37.37
N PHE A 12 -30.12 -23.58 38.38
CA PHE A 12 -30.37 -22.14 38.28
C PHE A 12 -29.23 -21.38 37.59
N PHE A 13 -28.02 -21.95 37.53
CA PHE A 13 -26.86 -21.32 36.86
C PHE A 13 -26.81 -21.60 35.34
N SER A 14 -27.66 -22.48 34.80
CA SER A 14 -27.68 -22.80 33.37
C SER A 14 -28.60 -21.91 32.51
N VAL A 15 -29.27 -20.92 33.10
CA VAL A 15 -30.08 -19.95 32.34
C VAL A 15 -29.24 -18.72 32.00
N SER A 16 -28.23 -18.90 31.15
CA SER A 16 -27.56 -17.76 30.51
C SER A 16 -28.46 -17.22 29.43
N CYS A 17 -29.16 -16.12 29.72
CA CYS A 17 -29.90 -15.37 28.71
C CYS A 17 -28.89 -14.61 27.84
N VAL A 18 -28.34 -15.27 26.84
CA VAL A 18 -27.56 -14.59 25.80
C VAL A 18 -28.56 -13.84 24.94
N LYS A 19 -28.68 -12.54 25.18
CA LYS A 19 -29.41 -11.65 24.27
C LYS A 19 -28.54 -11.51 23.02
N GLU A 20 -28.88 -12.25 21.97
CA GLU A 20 -28.31 -12.01 20.65
C GLU A 20 -28.64 -10.56 20.27
N ILE A 21 -27.60 -9.72 20.25
CA ILE A 21 -27.72 -8.39 19.68
C ILE A 21 -27.75 -8.62 18.18
N GLU A 22 -28.95 -8.72 17.61
CA GLU A 22 -29.13 -8.62 16.16
C GLU A 22 -28.62 -7.24 15.75
N MET A 23 -27.37 -7.20 15.28
CA MET A 23 -26.84 -6.07 14.56
C MET A 23 -27.65 -5.97 13.27
N LYS A 24 -28.76 -5.21 13.31
CA LYS A 24 -29.56 -4.92 12.12
C LYS A 24 -28.59 -4.39 11.07
N LYS A 25 -28.47 -5.12 9.95
CA LYS A 25 -27.66 -4.71 8.80
C LYS A 25 -28.16 -3.35 8.37
N GLN A 26 -27.48 -2.29 8.85
CA GLN A 26 -27.85 -0.93 8.53
C GLN A 26 -27.71 -0.83 7.01
N TYR A 27 -28.77 -0.44 6.31
CA TYR A 27 -28.72 -0.32 4.86
C TYR A 27 -27.81 0.86 4.53
N ILE A 28 -26.54 0.56 4.30
CA ILE A 28 -25.56 1.53 3.84
C ILE A 28 -25.83 1.72 2.35
N GLU A 29 -26.17 2.93 1.94
CA GLU A 29 -26.26 3.30 0.54
C GLU A 29 -24.91 2.97 -0.13
N LYS A 30 -24.94 2.04 -1.09
CA LYS A 30 -23.72 1.63 -1.78
C LYS A 30 -23.20 2.80 -2.61
N ARG A 31 -21.92 3.13 -2.47
CA ARG A 31 -21.25 4.15 -3.29
C ARG A 31 -20.26 3.50 -4.25
N LEU A 32 -19.97 4.19 -5.35
CA LEU A 32 -18.93 3.77 -6.28
C LEU A 32 -17.54 3.95 -5.65
N VAL A 33 -16.66 3.00 -5.95
CA VAL A 33 -15.26 2.99 -5.52
C VAL A 33 -14.38 2.91 -6.75
N LEU A 34 -13.47 3.86 -6.90
CA LEU A 34 -12.48 3.90 -7.98
C LEU A 34 -11.08 3.74 -7.40
N ASN A 35 -10.37 2.71 -7.84
CA ASN A 35 -8.97 2.49 -7.47
C ASN A 35 -8.10 2.40 -8.71
N GLY A 36 -7.07 3.24 -8.81
CA GLY A 36 -6.10 3.26 -9.88
C GLY A 36 -4.75 3.76 -9.38
N LEU A 37 -3.70 3.08 -9.82
CA LEU A 37 -2.34 3.52 -9.61
C LEU A 37 -1.64 3.50 -10.97
N ILE A 38 -1.20 4.66 -11.45
CA ILE A 38 -0.64 4.82 -12.79
C ILE A 38 0.83 5.21 -12.74
N CYS A 39 1.61 4.74 -13.71
CA CYS A 39 3.03 5.03 -13.85
C CYS A 39 3.48 4.83 -15.31
N PRO A 40 4.53 5.54 -15.77
CA PRO A 40 4.93 5.53 -17.19
C PRO A 40 5.34 4.17 -17.78
N ASP A 41 5.55 3.15 -16.96
CA ASP A 41 5.98 1.82 -17.39
C ASP A 41 4.83 0.89 -17.83
N SER A 42 3.57 1.30 -17.64
CA SER A 42 2.41 0.45 -17.90
C SER A 42 1.22 1.22 -18.44
N LEU A 43 0.36 0.50 -19.16
CA LEU A 43 -0.91 1.03 -19.65
C LEU A 43 -1.81 1.43 -18.47
N ILE A 44 -2.46 2.58 -18.59
CA ILE A 44 -3.40 3.05 -17.57
C ILE A 44 -4.50 2.01 -17.35
N ALA A 45 -4.71 1.65 -16.09
CA ALA A 45 -5.81 0.79 -15.71
C ALA A 45 -6.35 1.16 -14.33
N VAL A 46 -7.65 1.00 -14.17
CA VAL A 46 -8.37 1.26 -12.93
C VAL A 46 -9.28 0.09 -12.60
N LYS A 47 -9.74 0.06 -11.36
CA LYS A 47 -10.71 -0.89 -10.85
C LYS A 47 -11.90 -0.14 -10.28
N VAL A 48 -13.09 -0.51 -10.73
CA VAL A 48 -14.37 0.05 -10.32
C VAL A 48 -15.18 -1.01 -9.56
N SER A 49 -15.63 -0.66 -8.37
CA SER A 49 -16.44 -1.52 -7.50
C SER A 49 -17.43 -0.70 -6.69
N LYS A 50 -18.23 -1.35 -5.83
CA LYS A 50 -19.09 -0.69 -4.86
C LYS A 50 -18.61 -0.91 -3.43
N THR A 51 -18.95 0.01 -2.54
CA THR A 51 -18.79 -0.19 -1.10
C THR A 51 -19.63 -1.38 -0.64
N THR A 52 -19.05 -2.23 0.19
CA THR A 52 -19.74 -3.35 0.84
C THR A 52 -19.81 -3.12 2.35
N SER A 53 -20.69 -3.86 3.05
CA SER A 53 -20.71 -3.80 4.51
C SER A 53 -19.42 -4.36 5.08
N ILE A 54 -19.00 -3.91 6.26
CA ILE A 54 -17.88 -4.51 7.00
C ILE A 54 -18.09 -5.99 7.32
N LEU A 55 -19.34 -6.47 7.27
CA LEU A 55 -19.70 -7.87 7.49
C LEU A 55 -19.66 -8.71 6.19
N ASP A 56 -19.49 -8.08 5.04
CA ASP A 56 -19.50 -8.76 3.74
C ASP A 56 -18.05 -9.10 3.33
N ASN A 57 -17.76 -10.38 3.11
CA ASN A 57 -16.42 -10.87 2.70
C ASN A 57 -16.20 -10.90 1.18
N TYR A 58 -16.95 -10.09 0.42
CA TYR A 58 -16.84 -10.03 -1.04
C TYR A 58 -16.72 -8.59 -1.52
N ILE A 59 -16.16 -8.43 -2.71
CA ILE A 59 -16.11 -7.15 -3.43
C ILE A 59 -17.13 -7.22 -4.56
N GLU A 60 -18.03 -6.24 -4.63
CA GLU A 60 -18.97 -6.09 -5.73
C GLU A 60 -18.32 -5.29 -6.86
N TYR A 61 -17.83 -6.01 -7.87
CA TYR A 61 -17.20 -5.42 -9.06
C TYR A 61 -18.25 -4.93 -10.06
N ILE A 62 -17.92 -3.87 -10.82
CA ILE A 62 -18.80 -3.29 -11.84
C ILE A 62 -18.23 -3.57 -13.24
N ASP A 63 -19.01 -4.18 -14.12
CA ASP A 63 -18.61 -4.56 -15.48
C ASP A 63 -19.32 -3.78 -16.61
N ASN A 64 -20.28 -2.91 -16.25
CA ASN A 64 -21.11 -2.15 -17.17
C ASN A 64 -21.03 -0.62 -16.96
N ALA A 65 -19.95 -0.11 -16.36
CA ALA A 65 -19.73 1.33 -16.23
C ALA A 65 -19.12 1.92 -17.51
N ASN A 66 -19.47 3.17 -17.82
CA ASN A 66 -18.76 3.97 -18.81
C ASN A 66 -17.59 4.67 -18.13
N VAL A 67 -16.35 4.25 -18.45
CA VAL A 67 -15.14 4.76 -17.81
C VAL A 67 -14.35 5.59 -18.82
N LYS A 68 -14.32 6.90 -18.63
CA LYS A 68 -13.63 7.85 -19.51
C LYS A 68 -12.27 8.22 -18.94
N LEU A 69 -11.25 8.28 -19.79
CA LEU A 69 -9.91 8.71 -19.46
C LEU A 69 -9.59 10.03 -20.17
N PHE A 70 -9.15 11.02 -19.40
CA PHE A 70 -8.70 12.30 -19.90
C PHE A 70 -7.22 12.52 -19.58
N CYS A 71 -6.54 13.26 -20.44
CA CYS A 71 -5.21 13.83 -20.18
C CYS A 71 -5.27 15.32 -20.44
N ASN A 72 -4.86 16.12 -19.46
CA ASN A 72 -4.91 17.58 -19.54
C ASN A 72 -6.28 18.11 -20.02
N ASP A 73 -7.36 17.67 -19.37
CA ASP A 73 -8.77 17.96 -19.69
C ASP A 73 -9.27 17.49 -21.08
N THR A 74 -8.42 16.84 -21.87
CA THR A 74 -8.79 16.29 -23.17
C THR A 74 -9.17 14.82 -23.04
N LEU A 75 -10.37 14.44 -23.49
CA LEU A 75 -10.80 13.06 -23.53
C LEU A 75 -9.88 12.26 -24.48
N LEU A 76 -9.19 11.27 -23.95
CA LEU A 76 -8.34 10.38 -24.75
C LEU A 76 -9.15 9.21 -25.30
N GLU A 77 -9.81 8.47 -24.40
CA GLU A 77 -10.58 7.28 -24.75
C GLU A 77 -11.52 6.86 -23.63
N ASN A 78 -12.41 5.92 -23.94
CA ASN A 78 -13.14 5.15 -22.94
C ASN A 78 -12.36 3.86 -22.66
N LEU A 79 -12.04 3.62 -21.39
CA LEU A 79 -11.33 2.43 -20.96
C LEU A 79 -12.19 1.19 -21.21
N THR A 80 -11.56 0.12 -21.67
CA THR A 80 -12.26 -1.13 -21.98
C THR A 80 -12.29 -2.03 -20.74
N TYR A 81 -13.47 -2.55 -20.40
CA TYR A 81 -13.61 -3.57 -19.36
C TYR A 81 -12.80 -4.83 -19.72
N SER A 82 -12.08 -5.40 -18.75
CA SER A 82 -11.36 -6.66 -18.92
C SER A 82 -11.89 -7.77 -18.00
N SER A 83 -11.85 -7.57 -16.67
CA SER A 83 -12.29 -8.58 -15.69
C SER A 83 -12.34 -8.02 -14.28
N LYS A 84 -13.26 -8.51 -13.43
CA LYS A 84 -13.33 -8.17 -11.99
C LYS A 84 -13.26 -6.66 -11.73
N GLY A 85 -14.09 -5.91 -12.45
CA GLY A 85 -14.17 -4.45 -12.35
C GLY A 85 -12.98 -3.69 -12.91
N ARG A 86 -12.01 -4.37 -13.55
CA ARG A 86 -10.86 -3.73 -14.18
C ARG A 86 -11.26 -3.14 -15.53
N TYR A 87 -10.93 -1.87 -15.71
CA TYR A 87 -11.01 -1.14 -16.98
C TYR A 87 -9.61 -0.66 -17.33
N ALA A 88 -9.18 -0.93 -18.56
CA ALA A 88 -7.82 -0.65 -18.98
C ALA A 88 -7.78 0.05 -20.34
N SER A 89 -6.76 0.88 -20.48
CA SER A 89 -6.39 1.46 -21.75
C SER A 89 -5.76 0.38 -22.63
N LYS A 90 -5.89 0.54 -23.94
CA LYS A 90 -5.20 -0.31 -24.92
C LYS A 90 -3.91 0.31 -25.44
N THR A 91 -3.72 1.62 -25.25
CA THR A 91 -2.69 2.40 -25.96
C THR A 91 -2.02 3.48 -25.12
N VAL A 92 -2.64 3.92 -24.02
CA VAL A 92 -2.18 5.07 -23.25
C VAL A 92 -1.23 4.64 -22.14
N TYR A 93 0.03 5.00 -22.32
CA TYR A 93 1.03 5.07 -21.26
C TYR A 93 1.03 6.48 -20.67
N PRO A 94 0.96 6.65 -19.34
CA PRO A 94 0.95 7.96 -18.72
C PRO A 94 2.34 8.61 -18.83
N THR A 95 2.41 9.92 -19.04
CA THR A 95 3.68 10.64 -19.25
C THR A 95 3.90 11.72 -18.20
N GLU A 96 5.17 12.00 -17.92
CA GLU A 96 5.60 12.94 -16.88
C GLU A 96 5.00 14.33 -17.06
N ASN A 97 4.68 14.99 -15.94
CA ASN A 97 4.11 16.34 -15.86
C ASN A 97 2.72 16.52 -16.50
N ASN A 98 2.09 15.44 -16.98
CA ASN A 98 0.69 15.45 -17.39
C ASN A 98 -0.20 14.94 -16.26
N TYR A 99 -1.41 15.51 -16.16
CA TYR A 99 -2.43 15.01 -15.26
C TYR A 99 -3.48 14.20 -16.00
N TYR A 100 -3.89 13.12 -15.35
CA TYR A 100 -4.88 12.20 -15.86
C TYR A 100 -6.12 12.29 -14.98
N THR A 101 -7.29 12.30 -15.62
CA THR A 101 -8.57 12.22 -14.93
C THR A 101 -9.27 10.95 -15.37
N VAL A 102 -9.83 10.21 -14.41
CA VAL A 102 -10.77 9.13 -14.69
C VAL A 102 -12.15 9.54 -14.21
N GLU A 103 -13.12 9.47 -15.12
CA GLU A 103 -14.54 9.70 -14.86
C GLU A 103 -15.30 8.38 -15.04
N VAL A 104 -16.13 8.02 -14.07
CA VAL A 104 -16.92 6.79 -14.10
C VAL A 104 -18.41 7.14 -14.01
N GLU A 105 -19.15 6.72 -15.02
CA GLU A 105 -20.60 6.85 -15.08
C GLU A 105 -21.25 5.46 -14.99
N LEU A 106 -22.21 5.32 -14.09
CA LEU A 106 -23.04 4.13 -13.95
C LEU A 106 -24.48 4.55 -13.69
N GLU A 107 -25.44 3.95 -14.40
CA GLU A 107 -26.86 4.25 -14.23
C GLU A 107 -27.30 4.04 -12.77
N GLY A 108 -28.02 5.02 -12.22
CA GLY A 108 -28.49 5.00 -10.83
C GLY A 108 -27.46 5.47 -9.79
N TYR A 109 -26.27 5.90 -10.21
CA TYR A 109 -25.22 6.44 -9.32
C TYR A 109 -24.76 7.83 -9.78
N PRO A 110 -24.32 8.70 -8.86
CA PRO A 110 -23.64 9.93 -9.25
C PRO A 110 -22.33 9.61 -9.97
N THR A 111 -21.98 10.41 -10.98
CA THR A 111 -20.69 10.35 -11.64
C THR A 111 -19.58 10.60 -10.61
N ILE A 112 -18.58 9.71 -10.60
CA ILE A 112 -17.37 9.88 -9.79
C ILE A 112 -16.20 10.28 -10.66
N ARG A 113 -15.30 11.10 -10.10
CA ARG A 113 -14.15 11.64 -10.81
C ARG A 113 -12.94 11.65 -9.88
N ALA A 114 -11.77 11.31 -10.42
CA ALA A 114 -10.51 11.45 -9.69
C ALA A 114 -9.39 11.84 -10.64
N THR A 115 -8.47 12.66 -10.13
CA THR A 115 -7.37 13.26 -10.91
C THR A 115 -6.06 13.17 -10.15
N ASP A 116 -4.98 12.85 -10.86
CA ASP A 116 -3.63 13.00 -10.34
C ASP A 116 -2.61 13.28 -11.45
N THR A 117 -1.44 13.83 -11.07
CA THR A 117 -0.36 14.23 -11.99
C THR A 117 0.79 13.24 -11.92
N VAL A 118 1.28 12.77 -13.07
CA VAL A 118 2.48 11.92 -13.09
C VAL A 118 3.69 12.77 -12.72
N PRO A 119 4.38 12.47 -11.61
CA PRO A 119 5.53 13.25 -11.21
C PRO A 119 6.71 13.02 -12.16
N GLU A 120 7.56 14.02 -12.27
CA GLU A 120 8.87 13.87 -12.91
C GLU A 120 9.69 12.83 -12.13
N LYS A 121 10.45 12.00 -12.85
CA LYS A 121 11.28 10.97 -12.21
C LYS A 121 12.45 11.59 -11.45
N THR A 122 12.63 11.16 -10.21
CA THR A 122 13.85 11.37 -9.41
C THR A 122 14.74 10.13 -9.52
N PHE A 123 16.05 10.34 -9.64
CA PHE A 123 17.02 9.26 -9.81
C PHE A 123 17.78 8.96 -8.53
N ILE A 124 18.16 7.70 -8.37
CA ILE A 124 19.25 7.29 -7.47
C ILE A 124 20.54 7.36 -8.28
N THR A 125 21.54 8.12 -7.83
CA THR A 125 22.82 8.29 -8.53
C THR A 125 23.89 7.34 -7.99
N TYR A 126 23.78 6.96 -6.72
CA TYR A 126 24.68 6.05 -6.03
C TYR A 126 23.87 5.12 -5.12
N GLY A 127 24.31 3.88 -5.00
CA GLY A 127 23.66 2.89 -4.14
C GLY A 127 24.55 1.69 -3.85
N THR A 128 24.69 1.36 -2.57
CA THR A 128 25.50 0.22 -2.11
C THR A 128 24.77 -0.62 -1.07
N HIS A 129 25.21 -1.86 -0.99
CA HIS A 129 24.82 -2.80 0.03
C HIS A 129 26.09 -3.43 0.63
N SER A 130 26.09 -3.64 1.95
CA SER A 130 27.09 -4.47 2.63
C SER A 130 26.43 -5.23 3.77
N SER A 131 27.04 -6.33 4.19
CA SER A 131 26.55 -7.13 5.32
C SER A 131 27.70 -7.53 6.24
N GLY A 132 27.38 -7.69 7.54
CA GLY A 132 28.36 -8.15 8.53
C GLY A 132 29.21 -7.05 9.18
N ASN A 133 28.90 -5.77 8.96
CA ASN A 133 29.56 -4.67 9.70
C ASN A 133 29.15 -4.64 11.19
N THR A 134 27.94 -5.10 11.48
CA THR A 134 27.40 -5.25 12.84
C THR A 134 26.49 -6.48 12.89
N TYR A 135 26.23 -6.97 14.09
CA TYR A 135 25.43 -8.17 14.33
C TYR A 135 24.32 -7.88 15.35
N ASP A 136 23.24 -8.63 15.30
CA ASP A 136 22.19 -8.59 16.31
C ASP A 136 22.55 -9.45 17.55
N GLU A 137 21.60 -9.60 18.47
CA GLU A 137 21.79 -10.36 19.72
C GLU A 137 21.96 -11.88 19.49
N TYR A 138 21.55 -12.40 18.33
CA TYR A 138 21.67 -13.81 17.94
C TYR A 138 22.95 -14.08 17.14
N GLY A 139 23.69 -13.04 16.77
CA GLY A 139 24.89 -13.13 15.94
C GLY A 139 24.59 -13.14 14.45
N ASP A 140 23.38 -12.76 14.03
CA ASP A 140 23.04 -12.58 12.62
C ASP A 140 23.52 -11.22 12.12
N PRO A 141 24.10 -11.14 10.90
CA PRO A 141 24.62 -9.88 10.38
C PRO A 141 23.50 -8.90 10.05
N HIS A 142 23.71 -7.62 10.33
CA HIS A 142 22.86 -6.58 9.76
C HIS A 142 23.19 -6.35 8.28
N HIS A 143 22.19 -5.86 7.53
CA HIS A 143 22.34 -5.38 6.17
C HIS A 143 22.32 -3.85 6.12
N ASP A 144 23.36 -3.27 5.56
CA ASP A 144 23.57 -1.84 5.42
C ASP A 144 23.27 -1.40 4.00
N TYR A 145 22.49 -0.33 3.87
CA TYR A 145 22.09 0.26 2.59
C TYR A 145 22.39 1.75 2.60
N GLU A 146 23.19 2.20 1.64
CA GLU A 146 23.43 3.62 1.37
C GLU A 146 22.94 3.94 -0.03
N ILE A 147 22.20 5.04 -0.18
CA ILE A 147 21.81 5.57 -1.50
C ILE A 147 21.95 7.08 -1.55
N THR A 148 22.18 7.63 -2.75
CA THR A 148 22.13 9.07 -3.02
C THR A 148 20.98 9.38 -3.98
N ILE A 149 20.07 10.24 -3.55
CA ILE A 149 18.92 10.72 -4.33
C ILE A 149 19.30 12.05 -4.99
N ALA A 150 19.15 12.15 -6.31
CA ALA A 150 19.34 13.40 -7.05
C ALA A 150 18.03 14.20 -7.11
N ASP A 151 17.77 14.94 -6.04
CA ASP A 151 16.54 15.70 -5.85
C ASP A 151 16.53 17.04 -6.62
N LYS A 152 15.33 17.49 -7.00
CA LYS A 152 15.12 18.75 -7.75
C LYS A 152 14.49 19.78 -6.84
N SER A 153 14.73 21.06 -7.12
CA SER A 153 14.24 22.20 -6.33
C SER A 153 12.72 22.43 -6.45
N LYS A 154 11.93 21.46 -6.01
CA LYS A 154 10.47 21.44 -5.93
C LYS A 154 10.11 20.41 -4.87
N ARG A 155 9.12 20.72 -4.03
CA ARG A 155 8.61 19.78 -3.03
C ARG A 155 8.19 18.45 -3.64
N ASN A 156 8.85 17.37 -3.22
CA ASN A 156 8.64 16.00 -3.68
C ASN A 156 8.25 15.06 -2.53
N PHE A 157 7.54 14.01 -2.90
CA PHE A 157 7.19 12.91 -2.01
C PHE A 157 7.73 11.61 -2.58
N TYR A 158 8.20 10.73 -1.70
CA TYR A 158 8.90 9.52 -2.07
C TYR A 158 8.32 8.29 -1.38
N GLU A 159 8.47 7.15 -2.04
CA GLU A 159 8.42 5.83 -1.41
C GLU A 159 9.72 5.08 -1.75
N LEU A 160 10.45 4.64 -0.73
CA LEU A 160 11.69 3.89 -0.86
C LEU A 160 11.53 2.48 -0.31
N PHE A 161 12.11 1.50 -0.98
CA PHE A 161 12.26 0.16 -0.47
C PHE A 161 13.43 -0.56 -1.11
N PHE A 162 13.94 -1.55 -0.39
CA PHE A 162 15.05 -2.39 -0.84
C PHE A 162 14.53 -3.81 -1.05
N ILE A 163 14.93 -4.42 -2.17
CA ILE A 163 14.58 -5.80 -2.48
C ILE A 163 15.81 -6.61 -2.83
N ASP A 164 15.72 -7.91 -2.56
CA ASP A 164 16.49 -8.93 -3.25
C ASP A 164 15.53 -9.67 -4.20
N GLN A 165 15.87 -9.74 -5.48
CA GLN A 165 15.07 -10.40 -6.50
C GLN A 165 15.88 -11.54 -7.11
N TYR A 166 15.32 -12.75 -7.09
CA TYR A 166 15.96 -13.90 -7.73
C TYR A 166 14.96 -14.83 -8.42
N PHE A 167 15.44 -15.55 -9.42
CA PHE A 167 14.73 -16.60 -10.14
C PHE A 167 15.34 -17.95 -9.75
N PRO A 168 14.63 -18.81 -8.97
CA PRO A 168 15.27 -19.92 -8.26
C PRO A 168 15.96 -20.95 -9.15
N ASN A 169 15.34 -21.28 -10.30
CA ASN A 169 15.86 -22.22 -11.30
C ASN A 169 14.96 -22.21 -12.54
N GLU A 170 15.44 -22.87 -13.61
CA GLU A 170 14.74 -23.06 -14.88
C GLU A 170 13.37 -23.77 -14.80
N TYR A 171 13.06 -24.44 -13.69
CA TYR A 171 11.77 -25.10 -13.44
C TYR A 171 10.79 -24.22 -12.66
N SER A 172 11.18 -22.99 -12.29
CA SER A 172 10.30 -22.06 -11.61
C SER A 172 9.47 -21.29 -12.62
N ASP A 173 8.19 -21.08 -12.31
CA ASP A 173 7.33 -20.18 -13.10
C ASP A 173 7.25 -18.76 -12.49
N HIS A 174 8.01 -18.49 -11.42
CA HIS A 174 7.86 -17.28 -10.61
C HIS A 174 9.19 -16.70 -10.16
N TYR A 175 9.24 -15.38 -10.12
CA TYR A 175 10.28 -14.59 -9.46
C TYR A 175 9.98 -14.51 -7.96
N TYR A 176 11.03 -14.60 -7.15
CA TYR A 176 10.97 -14.36 -5.71
C TYR A 176 11.51 -12.96 -5.45
N ILE A 177 10.70 -12.16 -4.75
CA ILE A 177 11.02 -10.78 -4.39
C ILE A 177 10.94 -10.65 -2.88
N ASN A 178 12.09 -10.45 -2.27
CA ASN A 178 12.29 -10.34 -0.84
C ASN A 178 12.45 -8.88 -0.45
N PHE A 179 11.44 -8.31 0.21
CA PHE A 179 11.50 -6.96 0.75
C PHE A 179 12.28 -6.96 2.05
N GLN A 180 13.25 -6.07 2.18
CA GLN A 180 14.03 -5.94 3.42
C GLN A 180 13.13 -5.44 4.56
N TRP A 181 13.22 -6.10 5.71
CA TRP A 181 12.36 -5.85 6.86
C TRP A 181 13.18 -5.69 8.14
N GLY A 182 12.58 -5.08 9.16
CA GLY A 182 13.22 -4.89 10.46
C GLY A 182 14.31 -3.83 10.41
N ILE A 183 13.94 -2.58 10.12
CA ILE A 183 14.88 -1.47 10.14
C ILE A 183 15.40 -1.24 11.57
N THR A 184 16.71 -1.39 11.78
CA THR A 184 17.37 -1.19 13.08
C THR A 184 18.01 0.18 13.18
N PHE A 185 18.41 0.74 12.05
CA PHE A 185 18.79 2.14 11.92
C PHE A 185 18.09 2.73 10.71
N ALA A 186 17.31 3.79 10.93
CA ALA A 186 16.63 4.52 9.88
C ALA A 186 17.28 5.89 9.69
N ASP A 187 17.51 6.31 8.46
CA ASP A 187 17.98 7.66 8.17
C ASP A 187 17.09 8.73 8.85
N PRO A 188 17.63 9.88 9.33
CA PRO A 188 16.83 10.93 9.97
C PRO A 188 15.59 11.36 9.17
N VAL A 189 15.65 11.37 7.84
CA VAL A 189 14.50 11.69 6.99
C VAL A 189 13.38 10.66 7.13
N LEU A 190 13.71 9.37 7.13
CA LEU A 190 12.72 8.32 7.34
C LEU A 190 12.15 8.37 8.77
N ARG A 191 13.01 8.62 9.77
CA ARG A 191 12.55 8.78 11.17
C ARG A 191 11.59 9.95 11.35
N ALA A 192 11.79 11.04 10.62
CA ALA A 192 10.98 12.24 10.75
C ALA A 192 9.59 12.08 10.10
N ASP A 193 9.47 11.32 9.01
CA ASP A 193 8.27 11.40 8.15
C ASP A 193 7.60 10.05 7.82
N SER A 194 8.34 8.94 7.90
CA SER A 194 7.78 7.60 7.70
C SER A 194 7.07 7.10 8.95
N GLU A 195 6.04 6.28 8.75
CA GLU A 195 5.28 5.66 9.84
C GLU A 195 6.00 4.38 10.33
N LEU A 196 7.24 4.53 10.81
CA LEU A 196 8.13 3.41 11.18
C LEU A 196 7.55 2.54 12.31
N ASP A 197 6.75 3.13 13.21
CA ASP A 197 6.11 2.43 14.33
C ASP A 197 5.16 1.32 13.88
N PHE A 198 4.66 1.38 12.64
CA PHE A 198 3.83 0.31 12.04
C PHE A 198 4.65 -0.74 11.27
N SER A 199 5.97 -0.77 11.44
CA SER A 199 6.89 -1.72 10.80
C SER A 199 6.62 -1.91 9.29
N PRO A 200 6.61 -0.83 8.49
CA PRO A 200 6.24 -0.91 7.09
C PRO A 200 7.30 -1.64 6.26
N LEU A 201 6.88 -2.30 5.16
CA LEU A 201 7.81 -2.89 4.19
C LEU A 201 8.41 -1.88 3.21
N THR A 202 7.77 -0.72 3.08
CA THR A 202 8.16 0.35 2.16
C THR A 202 7.98 1.69 2.87
N TYR A 203 8.92 2.60 2.69
CA TYR A 203 9.06 3.80 3.51
C TYR A 203 8.63 5.03 2.72
N VAL A 204 7.53 5.67 3.14
CA VAL A 204 7.05 6.93 2.53
C VAL A 204 7.59 8.14 3.29
N PHE A 205 8.10 9.13 2.58
CA PHE A 205 8.68 10.34 3.16
C PHE A 205 8.61 11.51 2.17
N SER A 206 8.90 12.72 2.64
CA SER A 206 8.98 13.93 1.85
C SER A 206 10.39 14.52 1.92
N ASP A 207 10.69 15.41 0.97
CA ASP A 207 11.96 16.11 0.85
C ASP A 207 12.12 17.32 1.79
N ASN A 208 11.25 17.48 2.79
CA ASN A 208 11.22 18.70 3.63
C ASN A 208 12.59 19.07 4.24
N HIS A 209 13.51 18.12 4.38
CA HIS A 209 14.84 18.30 4.98
C HIS A 209 16.00 18.41 3.97
N PHE A 210 15.78 18.16 2.68
CA PHE A 210 16.84 18.20 1.65
C PHE A 210 16.42 18.81 0.30
N ASN A 211 15.17 19.27 0.16
CA ASN A 211 14.57 19.81 -1.06
C ASN A 211 15.55 20.64 -1.91
N GLY A 212 15.75 20.21 -3.15
CA GLY A 212 16.62 20.83 -4.15
C GLY A 212 18.10 20.49 -4.05
N SER A 213 18.48 19.56 -3.18
CA SER A 213 19.87 19.11 -3.02
C SER A 213 19.96 17.59 -3.07
N ASP A 214 21.05 17.08 -3.67
CA ASP A 214 21.36 15.66 -3.60
C ASP A 214 21.46 15.21 -2.13
N TYR A 215 20.83 14.09 -1.82
CA TYR A 215 20.76 13.58 -0.44
C TYR A 215 21.23 12.13 -0.35
N SER A 216 22.29 11.91 0.42
CA SER A 216 22.73 10.56 0.78
C SER A 216 22.06 10.12 2.07
N MET A 217 21.42 8.96 2.03
CA MET A 217 20.76 8.37 3.18
C MET A 217 21.31 6.99 3.48
N TYR A 218 21.38 6.66 4.76
CA TYR A 218 21.90 5.39 5.25
C TYR A 218 20.89 4.70 6.15
N ASN A 219 20.62 3.43 5.85
CA ASN A 219 19.68 2.59 6.57
C ASN A 219 20.28 1.22 6.87
N LYS A 220 19.91 0.65 8.01
CA LYS A 220 20.34 -0.67 8.46
C LYS A 220 19.13 -1.53 8.77
N PHE A 221 19.18 -2.78 8.35
CA PHE A 221 18.12 -3.77 8.54
C PHE A 221 18.68 -5.02 9.21
N LEU A 222 17.79 -5.77 9.86
CA LEU A 222 18.06 -7.16 10.25
C LEU A 222 18.34 -8.03 9.02
N ALA A 223 18.96 -9.20 9.20
CA ALA A 223 18.99 -10.29 8.22
C ALA A 223 17.61 -10.95 8.05
N ALA A 224 16.60 -10.13 7.77
CA ALA A 224 15.21 -10.56 7.65
C ALA A 224 14.56 -9.93 6.41
N SER A 225 13.74 -10.72 5.73
CA SER A 225 12.98 -10.25 4.57
C SER A 225 11.60 -10.88 4.50
N VAL A 226 10.68 -10.18 3.84
CA VAL A 226 9.34 -10.69 3.53
C VAL A 226 9.27 -10.99 2.04
N GLY A 227 9.19 -12.28 1.72
CA GLY A 227 9.21 -12.80 0.37
C GLY A 227 7.82 -12.93 -0.26
N TYR A 228 7.72 -12.55 -1.54
CA TYR A 228 6.53 -12.73 -2.37
C TYR A 228 6.89 -13.35 -3.71
N LYS A 229 5.92 -14.04 -4.32
CA LYS A 229 6.06 -14.66 -5.65
C LYS A 229 5.36 -13.81 -6.69
N PHE A 230 6.04 -13.52 -7.79
CA PHE A 230 5.49 -12.75 -8.92
C PHE A 230 5.74 -13.46 -10.25
N ASN A 231 4.78 -13.32 -11.17
CA ASN A 231 4.89 -13.88 -12.52
C ASN A 231 5.82 -13.05 -13.43
N GLN A 232 6.19 -11.84 -12.99
CA GLN A 232 7.04 -10.90 -13.72
C GLN A 232 8.02 -10.27 -12.72
N PRO A 233 9.25 -9.95 -13.15
CA PRO A 233 10.21 -9.29 -12.28
C PRO A 233 9.82 -7.82 -12.06
N ILE A 234 10.26 -7.24 -10.95
CA ILE A 234 10.23 -5.79 -10.73
C ILE A 234 11.43 -5.13 -11.42
N ALA A 235 12.61 -5.76 -11.34
CA ALA A 235 13.86 -5.21 -11.84
C ALA A 235 14.41 -5.99 -13.06
N PRO A 236 15.23 -5.34 -13.93
CA PRO A 236 15.61 -5.93 -15.22
C PRO A 236 16.50 -7.17 -15.14
N THR A 237 17.38 -7.25 -14.14
CA THR A 237 18.32 -8.37 -13.98
C THR A 237 17.81 -9.41 -12.98
N GLU A 238 17.98 -10.68 -13.33
CA GLU A 238 17.68 -11.82 -12.48
C GLU A 238 18.80 -11.97 -11.44
N ASN A 239 18.45 -12.18 -10.17
CA ASN A 239 19.38 -12.43 -9.04
C ASN A 239 20.22 -11.21 -8.65
N ASP A 240 19.58 -10.20 -8.08
CA ASP A 240 20.30 -9.01 -7.59
C ASP A 240 19.54 -8.23 -6.52
N ARG A 241 20.26 -7.29 -5.88
CA ARG A 241 19.73 -6.38 -4.87
C ARG A 241 19.47 -5.00 -5.49
N TYR A 242 18.32 -4.43 -5.17
CA TYR A 242 17.91 -3.13 -5.72
C TYR A 242 17.38 -2.21 -4.65
N ALA A 243 17.67 -0.92 -4.83
CA ALA A 243 16.90 0.16 -4.25
C ALA A 243 15.86 0.62 -5.27
N ILE A 244 14.59 0.70 -4.86
CA ILE A 244 13.52 1.25 -5.67
C ILE A 244 13.04 2.54 -5.01
N LEU A 245 13.19 3.63 -5.74
CA LEU A 245 12.67 4.94 -5.36
C LEU A 245 11.52 5.29 -6.27
N ARG A 246 10.33 5.44 -5.68
CA ARG A 246 9.17 6.03 -6.35
C ARG A 246 9.13 7.51 -6.03
N THR A 247 9.13 8.36 -7.04
CA THR A 247 8.67 9.74 -6.93
C THR A 247 7.15 9.74 -7.03
N THR A 248 6.48 10.40 -6.09
CA THR A 248 5.04 10.27 -5.88
C THR A 248 4.40 11.64 -5.70
N THR A 249 3.07 11.67 -5.71
CA THR A 249 2.28 12.86 -5.42
C THR A 249 1.86 12.91 -3.95
N SER A 250 1.35 14.06 -3.50
CA SER A 250 0.74 14.17 -2.17
C SER A 250 -0.47 13.24 -2.02
N VAL A 251 -1.21 12.98 -3.10
CA VAL A 251 -2.33 12.02 -3.16
C VAL A 251 -1.84 10.62 -2.80
N TYR A 252 -0.79 10.14 -3.47
CA TYR A 252 -0.18 8.84 -3.18
C TYR A 252 0.37 8.78 -1.75
N TYR A 253 1.19 9.76 -1.38
CA TYR A 253 1.86 9.83 -0.07
C TYR A 253 0.86 9.80 1.08
N ASN A 254 -0.20 10.62 1.01
CA ASN A 254 -1.25 10.63 2.03
C ASN A 254 -1.98 9.29 2.07
N TYR A 255 -2.41 8.75 0.91
CA TYR A 255 -3.06 7.45 0.88
C TYR A 255 -2.25 6.35 1.56
N ARG A 256 -0.94 6.30 1.32
CA ARG A 256 -0.04 5.31 1.94
C ARG A 256 0.06 5.47 3.46
N LYS A 257 0.20 6.70 3.97
CA LYS A 257 0.25 6.95 5.43
C LYS A 257 -1.06 6.54 6.12
N PHE A 258 -2.20 6.88 5.53
CA PHE A 258 -3.51 6.46 6.04
C PHE A 258 -3.70 4.95 5.96
N TRP A 259 -3.26 4.31 4.87
CA TRP A 259 -3.33 2.85 4.70
C TRP A 259 -2.52 2.11 5.75
N LEU A 260 -1.29 2.56 6.07
CA LEU A 260 -0.45 1.93 7.09
C LEU A 260 -1.12 1.93 8.46
N ARG A 261 -1.66 3.09 8.88
CA ARG A 261 -2.43 3.24 10.13
C ARG A 261 -3.68 2.36 10.13
N HIS A 262 -4.43 2.38 9.04
CA HIS A 262 -5.65 1.61 8.88
C HIS A 262 -5.40 0.09 8.99
N LYS A 263 -4.39 -0.41 8.25
CA LYS A 263 -4.01 -1.82 8.28
C LYS A 263 -3.57 -2.27 9.68
N ASN A 264 -2.79 -1.44 10.37
CA ASN A 264 -2.36 -1.73 11.74
C ASN A 264 -3.56 -1.84 12.70
N ASN A 265 -4.53 -0.93 12.57
CA ASN A 265 -5.74 -0.97 13.42
C ASN A 265 -6.68 -2.14 13.08
N GLN A 266 -6.67 -2.66 11.84
CA GLN A 266 -7.43 -3.86 11.48
C GLN A 266 -6.89 -5.13 12.16
N GLN A 267 -5.56 -5.24 12.35
CA GLN A 267 -4.94 -6.42 12.96
C GLN A 267 -5.29 -6.62 14.43
N VAL A 268 -5.87 -5.61 15.09
CA VAL A 268 -6.36 -5.71 16.47
C VAL A 268 -7.75 -6.37 16.55
N GLY A 269 -8.44 -6.53 15.41
CA GLY A 269 -9.80 -7.07 15.36
C GLY A 269 -9.91 -8.60 15.51
N ASP A 270 -8.83 -9.35 15.26
CA ASP A 270 -8.94 -10.81 15.13
C ASP A 270 -8.92 -11.56 16.47
N ILE A 271 -8.37 -11.01 17.57
CA ILE A 271 -8.43 -11.65 18.90
C ILE A 271 -8.37 -10.58 20.00
N ILE A 272 -9.50 -10.30 20.66
CA ILE A 272 -9.52 -9.66 21.99
C ILE A 272 -9.97 -10.72 22.99
N GLU A 273 -9.06 -11.57 23.40
CA GLU A 273 -9.31 -12.50 24.53
C GLU A 273 -9.23 -11.78 25.88
N GLU A 274 -8.54 -10.64 25.92
CA GLU A 274 -8.14 -9.93 27.14
C GLU A 274 -8.69 -8.49 27.15
N PRO A 275 -9.60 -8.12 28.08
CA PRO A 275 -10.24 -6.81 28.15
C PRO A 275 -9.28 -5.61 28.26
N MET A 276 -8.06 -5.81 28.77
CA MET A 276 -7.03 -4.77 28.85
C MET A 276 -6.45 -4.36 27.48
N PHE A 277 -6.61 -5.18 26.44
CA PHE A 277 -6.19 -4.80 25.08
C PHE A 277 -7.23 -3.92 24.37
N SER A 278 -8.44 -3.79 24.92
CA SER A 278 -9.46 -2.89 24.36
C SER A 278 -9.06 -1.41 24.38
N THR A 279 -8.23 -1.00 25.35
CA THR A 279 -7.66 0.37 25.42
C THR A 279 -6.52 0.60 24.44
N HIS A 280 -6.09 -0.44 23.71
CA HIS A 280 -5.02 -0.39 22.71
C HIS A 280 -5.57 -0.54 21.28
N ILE A 281 -6.90 -0.63 21.12
CA ILE A 281 -7.56 -0.58 19.81
C ILE A 281 -7.47 0.86 19.32
N GLY A 282 -6.66 1.09 18.28
CA GLY A 282 -6.66 2.36 17.58
C GLY A 282 -8.03 2.63 16.97
N GLU A 283 -8.54 3.85 17.11
CA GLU A 283 -9.80 4.24 16.46
C GLU A 283 -9.70 4.00 14.94
N PRO A 284 -10.78 3.55 14.28
CA PRO A 284 -10.80 3.42 12.83
C PRO A 284 -10.44 4.76 12.18
N VAL A 285 -9.33 4.79 11.45
CA VAL A 285 -8.92 5.98 10.71
C VAL A 285 -9.63 5.95 9.35
N PRO A 286 -10.39 7.00 8.98
CA PRO A 286 -10.97 7.10 7.65
C PRO A 286 -9.87 7.05 6.59
N MET A 287 -10.03 6.20 5.57
CA MET A 287 -9.09 6.14 4.46
C MET A 287 -9.11 7.45 3.66
N TYR A 288 -7.93 7.93 3.29
CA TYR A 288 -7.80 9.06 2.37
C TYR A 288 -8.41 8.69 1.00
N SER A 289 -9.09 9.65 0.37
CA SER A 289 -9.64 9.51 -0.97
C SER A 289 -9.55 10.83 -1.75
N ASN A 290 -9.20 10.75 -3.04
CA ASN A 290 -9.29 11.86 -3.98
C ASN A 290 -10.41 11.65 -5.02
N VAL A 291 -11.37 10.75 -4.74
CA VAL A 291 -12.48 10.42 -5.62
C VAL A 291 -13.69 11.26 -5.23
N GLU A 292 -14.07 12.21 -6.09
CA GLU A 292 -15.27 13.03 -5.92
C GLU A 292 -16.54 12.16 -6.03
N ASN A 293 -17.53 12.41 -5.17
CA ASN A 293 -18.81 11.67 -5.09
C ASN A 293 -18.70 10.15 -4.84
N GLY A 294 -17.51 9.64 -4.52
CA GLY A 294 -17.23 8.23 -4.30
C GLY A 294 -16.16 7.99 -3.25
N TYR A 295 -15.54 6.81 -3.31
CA TYR A 295 -14.40 6.45 -2.48
C TYR A 295 -13.28 5.81 -3.32
N GLY A 296 -12.13 5.60 -2.70
CA GLY A 296 -10.96 4.96 -3.33
C GLY A 296 -9.86 5.96 -3.65
N ILE A 297 -8.95 5.57 -4.52
CA ILE A 297 -7.74 6.34 -4.83
C ILE A 297 -7.44 6.27 -6.32
N PHE A 298 -7.16 7.42 -6.94
CA PHE A 298 -6.51 7.47 -8.24
C PHE A 298 -5.21 8.25 -8.07
N ALA A 299 -4.08 7.54 -8.09
CA ALA A 299 -2.79 8.14 -7.82
C ALA A 299 -1.78 7.84 -8.93
N ALA A 300 -0.82 8.72 -9.10
CA ALA A 300 0.29 8.56 -10.03
C ALA A 300 1.63 8.51 -9.30
N TYR A 301 2.56 7.76 -9.87
CA TYR A 301 3.95 7.75 -9.44
C TYR A 301 4.87 7.54 -10.63
N ASN A 302 6.15 7.79 -10.40
CA ASN A 302 7.22 7.47 -11.31
C ASN A 302 8.31 6.76 -10.51
N GLN A 303 9.13 5.90 -11.14
CA GLN A 303 10.06 5.08 -10.39
C GLN A 303 11.43 4.98 -11.05
N THR A 304 12.43 4.92 -10.17
CA THR A 304 13.80 4.54 -10.51
C THR A 304 14.14 3.26 -9.78
N ILE A 305 14.74 2.33 -10.52
CA ILE A 305 15.26 1.07 -10.00
C ILE A 305 16.77 1.14 -10.13
N TYR A 306 17.47 1.01 -9.01
CA TYR A 306 18.92 1.09 -8.94
C TYR A 306 19.50 -0.22 -8.41
N LYS A 307 20.35 -0.86 -9.22
CA LYS A 307 21.10 -2.05 -8.80
C LYS A 307 22.19 -1.65 -7.81
N LEU A 308 22.13 -2.20 -6.61
CA LEU A 308 23.08 -1.91 -5.54
C LEU A 308 24.43 -2.55 -5.83
N LYS A 309 25.52 -1.86 -5.52
CA LYS A 309 26.85 -2.45 -5.57
C LYS A 309 27.17 -3.09 -4.22
N GLU A 310 27.72 -4.30 -4.25
CA GLU A 310 28.24 -4.94 -3.04
C GLU A 310 29.55 -4.24 -2.62
N GLN A 311 29.68 -3.96 -1.33
CA GLN A 311 30.89 -3.45 -0.68
C GLN A 311 31.48 -4.48 0.27
#